data_AF-A0A7G5SZN3-F1
#
_entry.id   AF-A0A7G5SZN3-F1
#
_cell.length_a   1.000
_cell.length_b   1.000
_cell.length_c   1.000
_cell.angle_alpha   90.00
_cell.angle_beta   90.00
_cell.angle_gamma   90.00
#
_symmetry.space_group_name_H-M   'P 1'
#
loop_
_entity.id
_entity.type
_entity.pdbx_description
1 polymer ?
#
loop_
_entity_poly.entity_id
_entity_poly.type
_entity_poly.pdbx_seq_one_letter_code
_entity_poly.pdbx_strand_id
1 'polypeptide(L)'
;MLDLCTGDGQYYSFKGVPYAAPPVGKLRFKAPQPVSSWEGVRKATQHGPICPQHDIITLQFIPGNEDCLYLNVYTKTLKPESYLPVMFFIHGGGYKSGSGNVE
;
A
#
# COMPACT_ATOMS: atom_id res chain seq x y z
N MET A 1 -17.74 9.12 6.74
CA MET A 1 -17.37 8.80 8.13
C MET A 1 -17.69 7.34 8.26
N LEU A 2 -16.68 6.46 8.24
CA LEU A 2 -16.89 5.03 8.33
C LEU A 2 -16.09 4.54 9.53
N ASP A 3 -16.83 4.04 10.52
CA ASP A 3 -16.35 3.49 11.77
C ASP A 3 -15.68 2.14 11.52
N LEU A 4 -14.43 2.02 11.97
CA LEU A 4 -13.72 0.73 12.05
C LEU A 4 -13.13 0.60 13.45
N CYS A 5 -13.55 -0.48 14.11
CA CYS A 5 -13.32 -0.79 15.51
C CYS A 5 -11.84 -1.03 15.82
N THR A 6 -11.19 -0.05 16.45
CA THR A 6 -10.15 -0.22 17.50
C THR A 6 -9.88 1.13 18.17
N GLY A 7 -10.83 1.58 19.00
CA GLY A 7 -10.75 2.82 19.77
C GLY A 7 -10.98 4.08 18.91
N ASP A 8 -11.83 4.99 19.41
CA ASP A 8 -12.36 6.18 18.74
C ASP A 8 -11.32 7.30 18.42
N GLY A 9 -10.10 6.93 18.06
CA GLY A 9 -9.05 7.87 17.72
C GLY A 9 -9.04 8.16 16.22
N GLN A 10 -9.43 9.37 15.83
CA GLN A 10 -9.21 9.87 14.48
C GLN A 10 -7.72 9.78 14.10
N TYR A 11 -7.45 9.46 12.84
CA TYR A 11 -6.11 9.40 12.28
C TYR A 11 -6.12 9.90 10.84
N TYR A 12 -4.97 10.36 10.36
CA TYR A 12 -4.73 10.67 8.97
C TYR A 12 -4.27 9.41 8.24
N SER A 13 -4.83 9.18 7.05
CA SER A 13 -4.41 8.09 6.17
C SER A 13 -4.02 8.61 4.80
N PHE A 14 -2.88 8.13 4.31
CA PHE A 14 -2.41 8.32 2.95
C PHE A 14 -2.27 6.94 2.33
N LYS A 15 -3.18 6.60 1.42
CA LYS A 15 -3.31 5.28 0.84
C LYS A 15 -2.96 5.30 -0.64
N GLY A 16 -2.40 4.20 -1.14
CA GLY A 16 -2.05 4.09 -2.56
C GLY A 16 -0.93 5.04 -2.98
N VAL A 17 0.06 5.26 -2.10
CA VAL A 17 1.24 6.08 -2.43
C VAL A 17 2.24 5.22 -3.20
N PRO A 18 2.59 5.56 -4.46
CA PRO A 18 3.53 4.76 -5.23
C PRO A 18 4.94 4.92 -4.66
N TYR A 19 5.65 3.82 -4.46
CA TYR A 19 7.06 3.84 -4.03
C TYR A 19 8.03 3.42 -5.14
N ALA A 20 7.52 2.90 -6.26
CA ALA A 20 8.30 2.50 -7.42
C ALA A 20 7.50 2.69 -8.71
N ALA A 21 8.20 2.68 -9.85
CA ALA A 21 7.56 2.62 -11.15
C ALA A 21 6.79 1.29 -11.33
N PRO A 22 5.66 1.27 -12.07
CA PRO A 22 4.91 0.06 -12.33
C PRO A 22 5.79 -1.04 -12.95
N PRO A 23 5.89 -2.25 -12.36
CA PRO A 23 6.78 -3.32 -12.81
C PRO A 23 6.19 -4.11 -14.00
N VAL A 24 5.63 -3.39 -14.98
CA VAL A 24 4.91 -3.95 -16.13
C VAL A 24 5.80 -4.02 -17.38
N GLY A 25 5.42 -4.85 -18.34
CA GLY A 25 6.12 -4.95 -19.63
C GLY A 25 7.60 -5.31 -19.47
N LYS A 26 8.49 -4.44 -19.96
CA LYS A 26 9.96 -4.65 -19.88
C LYS A 26 10.52 -4.60 -18.44
N LEU A 27 9.76 -4.06 -17.49
CA LEU A 27 10.14 -3.99 -16.09
C LEU A 27 9.72 -5.23 -15.29
N ARG A 28 8.91 -6.12 -15.88
CA ARG A 28 8.53 -7.38 -15.23
C ARG A 28 9.79 -8.21 -14.94
N PHE A 29 9.88 -8.75 -13.73
CA PHE A 29 11.02 -9.52 -13.23
C PHE A 29 12.35 -8.75 -13.15
N LYS A 30 12.30 -7.42 -13.07
CA LYS A 30 13.46 -6.57 -12.80
C LYS A 30 13.37 -5.97 -11.39
N ALA A 31 14.50 -5.47 -10.89
CA ALA A 31 14.51 -4.68 -9.67
C ALA A 31 13.61 -3.44 -9.83
N PRO A 32 12.88 -3.03 -8.77
CA PRO A 32 12.00 -1.86 -8.82
C PRO A 32 12.79 -0.62 -9.23
N GLN A 33 12.22 0.18 -10.12
CA GLN A 33 12.78 1.45 -10.54
C GLN A 33 12.15 2.60 -9.74
N PRO A 34 12.85 3.73 -9.54
CA PRO A 34 12.28 4.89 -8.87
C PRO A 34 10.96 5.33 -9.51
N VAL A 35 10.00 5.75 -8.69
CA VAL A 35 8.76 6.35 -9.19
C VAL A 35 9.08 7.68 -9.89
N SER A 36 8.42 7.93 -11.02
CA SER A 36 8.49 9.25 -11.66
C SER A 36 7.89 10.32 -10.73
N SER A 37 8.55 11.47 -10.64
CA SER A 37 7.98 12.63 -9.97
C SER A 37 6.66 13.04 -10.64
N TRP A 38 5.76 13.63 -9.86
CA TRP A 38 4.53 14.23 -10.37
C TRP A 38 4.44 15.69 -9.93
N GLU A 39 3.72 16.49 -10.71
CA GLU A 39 3.38 17.86 -10.33
C GLU A 39 2.07 17.89 -9.53
N GLY A 40 1.94 18.88 -8.65
CA GLY A 40 0.74 19.09 -7.84
C GLY A 40 0.49 17.99 -6.79
N VAL A 41 -0.78 17.84 -6.41
CA VAL A 41 -1.21 16.92 -5.35
C VAL A 41 -1.71 15.61 -5.94
N ARG A 42 -1.11 14.50 -5.50
CA ARG A 42 -1.61 13.15 -5.81
C ARG A 42 -2.69 12.75 -4.82
N LYS A 43 -3.82 12.26 -5.34
CA LYS A 43 -4.91 11.72 -4.51
C LYS A 43 -4.46 10.41 -3.86
N ALA A 44 -4.41 10.39 -2.53
CA ALA A 44 -4.00 9.24 -1.72
C ALA A 44 -5.09 8.84 -0.71
N THR A 45 -6.36 8.80 -1.16
CA THR A 45 -7.51 8.53 -0.27
C THR A 45 -8.03 7.09 -0.39
N GLN A 46 -7.52 6.32 -1.35
CA GLN A 46 -7.93 4.95 -1.64
C GLN A 46 -6.69 4.07 -1.74
N HIS A 47 -6.84 2.81 -1.37
CA HIS A 47 -5.76 1.84 -1.50
C HIS A 47 -5.38 1.63 -2.96
N GLY A 48 -4.11 1.28 -3.18
CA GLY A 48 -3.64 0.85 -4.49
C GLY A 48 -4.12 -0.56 -4.83
N PRO A 49 -3.94 -0.99 -6.09
CA PRO A 49 -4.24 -2.36 -6.50
C PRO A 49 -3.41 -3.39 -5.72
N ILE A 50 -4.00 -4.55 -5.43
CA ILE A 50 -3.24 -5.70 -4.93
C ILE A 50 -2.47 -6.37 -6.08
N CYS A 51 -1.31 -6.93 -5.78
CA CYS A 51 -0.55 -7.68 -6.78
C CYS A 51 -1.29 -8.97 -7.22
N PRO A 52 -1.05 -9.47 -8.44
CA PRO A 52 -1.57 -10.77 -8.88
C PRO A 52 -1.10 -11.87 -7.95
N GLN A 53 -2.02 -12.70 -7.48
CA GLN A 53 -1.74 -13.71 -6.47
C GLN A 53 -2.74 -14.86 -6.53
N HIS A 54 -2.55 -15.87 -5.69
CA HIS A 54 -3.57 -16.88 -5.43
C HIS A 54 -4.08 -16.70 -4.01
N ASP A 55 -5.38 -16.93 -3.79
CA ASP A 55 -5.92 -16.99 -2.45
C ASP A 55 -5.22 -18.12 -1.65
N ILE A 56 -4.86 -17.84 -0.39
CA ILE A 56 -4.06 -18.78 0.41
C ILE A 56 -4.86 -20.02 0.85
N ILE A 57 -6.19 -19.93 0.88
CA ILE A 57 -7.08 -21.00 1.33
C ILE A 57 -7.65 -21.75 0.12
N THR A 58 -8.27 -21.02 -0.81
CA THR A 58 -9.00 -21.62 -1.94
C THR A 58 -8.11 -21.94 -3.12
N LEU A 59 -6.87 -21.43 -3.14
CA LEU A 59 -5.92 -21.51 -4.25
C LEU A 59 -6.47 -20.92 -5.56
N GLN A 60 -7.58 -20.17 -5.51
CA GLN A 60 -8.13 -19.51 -6.68
C GLN A 60 -7.22 -18.36 -7.08
N PHE A 61 -7.04 -18.21 -8.40
CA PHE A 61 -6.27 -17.10 -8.94
C PHE A 61 -7.03 -15.79 -8.74
N ILE A 62 -6.35 -14.82 -8.14
CA ILE A 62 -6.79 -13.44 -7.96
C ILE A 62 -5.97 -12.60 -8.96
N PRO A 63 -6.58 -12.11 -10.05
CA PRO A 63 -5.85 -11.42 -11.10
C PRO A 63 -5.04 -10.21 -10.61
N GLY A 64 -5.55 -9.46 -9.63
CA GLY A 64 -4.92 -8.24 -9.14
C GLY A 64 -4.58 -7.26 -10.27
N ASN A 65 -3.52 -6.48 -10.07
CA ASN A 65 -2.88 -5.68 -11.12
C ASN A 65 -1.38 -5.68 -10.88
N GLU A 66 -0.56 -5.81 -11.93
CA GLU A 66 0.90 -5.75 -11.80
C GLU A 66 1.42 -4.36 -11.45
N ASP A 67 0.67 -3.30 -11.77
CA ASP A 67 0.88 -1.99 -11.16
C ASP A 67 0.36 -2.02 -9.71
N CYS A 68 1.15 -2.62 -8.81
CA CYS A 68 0.80 -2.83 -7.40
C CYS A 68 1.87 -2.36 -6.40
N LEU A 69 2.91 -1.64 -6.84
CA LEU A 69 3.99 -1.16 -5.96
C LEU A 69 3.59 0.13 -5.20
N TYR A 70 2.63 -0.03 -4.30
CA TYR A 70 2.06 1.03 -3.47
C TYR A 70 2.20 0.72 -1.98
N LEU A 71 2.27 1.77 -1.18
CA LEU A 71 2.24 1.69 0.28
C LEU A 71 1.16 2.61 0.87
N ASN A 72 0.86 2.38 2.15
CA ASN A 72 -0.09 3.15 2.92
C ASN A 72 0.61 3.71 4.17
N VAL A 73 0.28 4.94 4.57
CA VAL A 73 0.82 5.63 5.74
C VAL A 73 -0.33 6.07 6.64
N TYR A 74 -0.17 5.82 7.94
CA TYR A 74 -1.17 6.14 8.96
C TYR A 74 -0.50 6.90 10.10
N THR A 75 -1.10 7.99 10.56
CA THR A 75 -0.57 8.79 11.68
C THR A 75 -1.68 9.50 12.44
N LYS A 76 -1.54 9.68 13.75
CA LYS A 76 -2.50 10.43 14.58
C LYS A 76 -2.40 11.95 14.41
N THR A 77 -1.23 12.46 13.98
CA THR A 77 -1.01 13.90 13.77
C THR A 77 -0.04 14.14 12.61
N LEU A 78 -0.26 15.24 11.88
CA LEU A 78 0.68 15.76 10.87
C LEU A 78 1.65 16.80 11.44
N LYS A 79 1.45 17.21 12.69
CA LYS A 79 2.24 18.23 13.39
C LYS A 79 2.66 17.71 14.76
N PRO A 80 3.50 16.67 14.83
CA PRO A 80 4.00 16.21 16.11
C PRO A 80 5.04 17.21 16.65
N GLU A 81 5.12 17.36 17.98
CA GLU A 81 6.10 18.24 18.64
C GLU A 81 7.54 17.70 18.52
N SER A 82 7.69 16.40 18.20
CA SER A 82 8.96 15.71 17.96
C SER A 82 8.78 14.58 16.94
N TYR A 83 9.87 14.01 16.41
CA TYR A 83 9.76 12.87 15.50
C TYR A 83 9.09 11.67 16.19
N LEU A 84 8.12 11.09 15.51
CA LEU A 84 7.43 9.88 15.99
C LEU A 84 8.19 8.63 15.55
N PRO A 85 8.18 7.55 16.36
CA PRO A 85 8.63 6.23 15.92
C PRO A 85 7.85 5.76 14.70
N VAL A 86 8.54 5.17 13.71
CA VAL A 86 7.93 4.60 12.51
C VAL A 86 7.89 3.09 12.63
N MET A 87 6.69 2.52 12.56
CA MET A 87 6.49 1.08 12.40
C MET A 87 6.27 0.77 10.93
N PHE A 88 7.09 -0.11 10.36
CA PHE A 88 6.94 -0.57 8.98
C PHE A 88 6.51 -2.03 8.98
N PHE A 89 5.28 -2.28 8.51
CA PHE A 89 4.70 -3.62 8.47
C PHE A 89 4.81 -4.22 7.08
N ILE A 90 5.28 -5.46 7.00
CA ILE A 90 5.35 -6.26 5.78
C ILE A 90 4.38 -7.42 5.96
N HIS A 91 3.37 -7.52 5.10
CA HIS A 91 2.36 -8.56 5.20
C HIS A 91 2.96 -9.96 4.98
N GLY A 92 2.33 -10.97 5.58
CA GLY A 92 2.66 -12.38 5.37
C GLY A 92 2.14 -12.90 4.02
N GLY A 93 1.93 -14.23 3.93
CA GLY A 93 1.39 -14.87 2.72
C GLY A 93 2.42 -15.66 1.90
N GLY A 94 3.54 -16.04 2.53
CA GLY A 94 4.50 -17.01 1.96
C GLY A 94 5.08 -16.61 0.61
N TYR A 95 5.25 -15.29 0.37
CA TYR A 95 5.74 -14.70 -0.88
C TYR A 95 4.85 -14.95 -2.11
N LYS A 96 3.61 -15.40 -1.90
CA LYS A 96 2.66 -15.76 -2.98
C LYS A 96 1.33 -15.02 -2.89
N SER A 97 1.01 -14.47 -1.73
CA SER A 97 -0.24 -13.77 -1.45
C SER A 97 -0.08 -12.72 -0.35
N GLY A 98 -1.14 -11.96 -0.11
CA GLY A 98 -1.22 -10.86 0.85
C GLY A 98 -1.24 -9.48 0.19
N SER A 99 -1.55 -8.47 0.99
CA SER A 99 -1.44 -7.06 0.60
C SER A 99 -1.27 -6.17 1.83
N GLY A 100 -0.79 -4.94 1.63
CA GLY A 100 -0.78 -3.89 2.65
C GLY A 100 -2.12 -3.16 2.80
N ASN A 101 -3.19 -3.63 2.13
CA ASN A 101 -4.50 -3.03 2.22
C ASN A 101 -5.18 -3.53 3.50
N VAL A 102 -5.03 -2.75 4.56
CA VAL A 102 -5.78 -2.89 5.82
C VAL A 102 -6.99 -1.97 5.76
N GLU A 103 -8.18 -2.53 6.01
CA GLU A 103 -9.38 -1.79 6.37
C GLU A 103 -9.42 -1.57 7.88
#